data_AF-A0A0V1NDE5-F1
#
_entry.id   AF-A0A0V1NDE5-F1
#
_cell.length_a   1.000
_cell.length_b   1.000
_cell.length_c   1.000
_cell.angle_alpha   90.00
_cell.angle_beta   90.00
_cell.angle_gamma   90.00
#
_symmetry.space_group_name_H-M   'P 1'
#
loop_
_entity.id
_entity.type
_entity.pdbx_description
1 polymer ?
#
loop_
_entity_poly.entity_id
_entity_poly.type
_entity_poly.pdbx_seq_one_letter_code
_entity_poly.pdbx_strand_id
1 'polypeptide(L)'
;MSRRFVTLESAMNYIESLPEEMQSTAEISQLQSAEDGNITNEEHVDEDNLDVVTPEDACGELEVTVMHDDYESDSESIDTFPPLALHEAASELISLSSTGLFHKILPVGKIEDFADKSQRYALQKGVNFEVHVEVLLQFFGLILMSGYYLVLNENHFWSAADDVCVSIVPRMMSRNKIKNVKRYFHLVDYSKLKKLI
;
A
#
# COMPACT_ATOMS: atom_id res chain seq x y z
N MET A 1 24.24 15.52 -4.36
CA MET A 1 23.27 14.46 -4.04
C MET A 1 23.93 13.11 -4.25
N SER A 2 24.03 12.31 -3.19
CA SER A 2 24.51 10.92 -3.27
C SER A 2 23.30 10.01 -3.39
N ARG A 3 23.28 9.12 -4.40
CA ARG A 3 22.23 8.12 -4.62
C ARG A 3 22.80 6.75 -4.32
N ARG A 4 22.08 5.93 -3.56
CA ARG A 4 22.49 4.56 -3.22
C ARG A 4 21.27 3.65 -3.23
N PHE A 5 21.45 2.47 -3.80
CA PHE A 5 20.48 1.37 -3.76
C PHE A 5 20.77 0.49 -2.55
N VAL A 6 19.78 0.28 -1.71
CA VAL A 6 19.92 -0.45 -0.44
C VAL A 6 18.66 -1.25 -0.15
N THR A 7 18.79 -2.32 0.64
CA THR A 7 17.64 -3.05 1.22
C THR A 7 16.89 -2.15 2.19
N LEU A 8 15.64 -2.51 2.53
CA LEU A 8 14.81 -1.67 3.43
C LEU A 8 15.47 -1.52 4.81
N GLU A 9 16.00 -2.62 5.35
CA GLU A 9 16.73 -2.61 6.62
C GLU A 9 17.97 -1.71 6.55
N SER A 10 18.75 -1.81 5.47
CA SER A 10 19.92 -0.97 5.26
C SER A 10 19.57 0.50 5.07
N ALA A 11 18.42 0.80 4.44
CA ALA A 11 17.90 2.16 4.29
C ALA A 11 17.52 2.76 5.64
N MET A 12 16.82 2.00 6.48
CA MET A 12 16.43 2.43 7.83
C MET A 12 17.65 2.68 8.71
N ASN A 13 18.60 1.74 8.75
CA ASN A 13 19.86 1.90 9.48
C ASN A 13 20.68 3.11 8.97
N TYR A 14 20.66 3.37 7.66
CA TYR A 14 21.34 4.52 7.07
C TYR A 14 20.68 5.84 7.49
N ILE A 15 19.35 5.92 7.49
CA ILE A 15 18.62 7.12 7.92
C ILE A 15 18.84 7.37 9.41
N GLU A 16 18.80 6.35 10.25
CA GLU A 16 19.14 6.47 11.68
C GLU A 16 20.57 6.93 11.92
N SER A 17 21.49 6.65 11.00
CA SER A 17 22.88 7.11 11.08
C SER A 17 23.09 8.58 10.64
N LEU A 18 22.09 9.22 10.03
CA LEU A 18 22.15 10.63 9.63
C LEU A 18 21.93 11.57 10.83
N PRO A 19 22.50 12.79 10.82
CA PRO A 19 22.17 13.82 11.80
C PRO A 19 20.66 14.11 11.81
N GLU A 20 20.07 14.35 12.98
CA GLU A 20 18.61 14.51 13.16
C GLU A 20 17.98 15.55 12.21
N GLU A 21 18.72 16.62 11.90
CA GLU A 21 18.31 17.66 10.95
C GLU A 21 18.08 17.12 9.53
N MET A 22 18.85 16.13 9.10
CA MET A 22 18.80 15.53 7.77
C MET A 22 17.91 14.29 7.68
N GLN A 23 17.47 13.74 8.82
CA GLN A 23 16.54 12.61 8.82
C GLN A 23 15.17 13.01 8.29
N SER A 24 14.72 14.23 8.62
CA SER A 24 13.42 14.76 8.19
C SER A 24 13.35 15.11 6.69
N THR A 25 14.50 15.25 6.04
CA THR A 25 14.62 15.59 4.61
C THR A 25 15.05 14.40 3.75
N ALA A 26 15.23 13.22 4.35
CA ALA A 26 15.54 11.99 3.65
C ALA A 26 14.27 11.40 3.02
N GLU A 27 14.23 11.33 1.70
CA GLU A 27 13.13 10.71 0.96
C GLU A 27 13.50 9.28 0.53
N ILE A 28 12.58 8.34 0.76
CA ILE A 28 12.68 6.94 0.36
C ILE A 28 11.71 6.68 -0.78
N SER A 29 12.20 6.18 -1.90
CA SER A 29 11.37 5.76 -3.03
C SER A 29 11.55 4.26 -3.33
N GLN A 30 10.43 3.53 -3.39
CA GLN A 30 10.41 2.17 -3.93
C GLN A 30 10.39 2.25 -5.45
N LEU A 31 11.42 1.71 -6.10
CA LEU A 31 11.42 1.60 -7.55
C LEU A 31 10.59 0.39 -7.97
N GLN A 32 9.82 0.57 -9.03
CA GLN A 32 9.16 -0.56 -9.68
C GLN A 32 10.26 -1.48 -10.24
N SER A 33 10.15 -2.79 -9.98
CA SER A 33 11.06 -3.78 -10.56
C SER A 33 11.14 -3.55 -12.07
N ALA A 34 12.35 -3.51 -12.62
CA ALA A 34 12.54 -3.47 -14.06
C ALA A 34 12.07 -4.82 -14.62
N GLU A 35 10.78 -4.92 -14.96
CA GLU A 35 10.30 -6.01 -15.81
C GLU A 35 11.03 -5.86 -17.15
N ASP A 36 12.12 -6.62 -17.34
CA ASP A 36 12.59 -6.94 -18.68
C ASP A 36 11.40 -7.53 -19.41
N GLY A 37 10.92 -6.84 -20.45
CA GLY A 37 9.78 -7.22 -21.27
C GLY A 37 9.99 -8.51 -22.08
N ASN A 38 10.93 -9.36 -21.65
CA ASN A 38 11.35 -10.60 -22.27
C ASN A 38 11.06 -11.86 -21.43
N ILE A 39 10.17 -11.79 -20.44
CA ILE A 39 9.62 -13.02 -19.86
C ILE A 39 8.59 -13.64 -20.82
N THR A 40 9.10 -14.45 -21.74
CA THR A 40 8.25 -15.37 -22.51
C THR A 40 7.77 -16.44 -21.52
N ASN A 41 6.53 -16.89 -21.67
CA ASN A 41 5.76 -17.77 -20.78
C ASN A 41 6.29 -19.22 -20.67
N GLU A 42 7.59 -19.44 -20.80
CA GLU A 42 8.25 -20.75 -20.90
C GLU A 42 9.45 -20.80 -19.92
N GLU A 43 9.26 -20.49 -18.65
CA GLU A 43 10.18 -21.00 -17.62
C GLU A 43 9.71 -22.39 -17.19
N HIS A 44 10.47 -23.41 -17.60
CA HIS A 44 10.40 -24.74 -17.01
C HIS A 44 10.92 -24.66 -15.58
N VAL A 45 10.01 -24.72 -14.61
CA VAL A 45 10.37 -24.80 -13.19
C VAL A 45 10.79 -26.24 -12.91
N ASP A 46 12.06 -26.44 -12.58
CA ASP A 46 12.59 -27.74 -12.15
C ASP A 46 12.15 -27.99 -10.70
N GLU A 47 11.15 -28.86 -10.51
CA GLU A 47 10.47 -29.06 -9.22
C GLU A 47 11.37 -29.67 -8.13
N ASP A 48 12.57 -30.15 -8.48
CA ASP A 48 13.54 -30.74 -7.54
C ASP A 48 14.44 -29.72 -6.83
N ASN A 49 14.32 -28.42 -7.15
CA ASN A 49 15.14 -27.35 -6.54
C ASN A 49 14.30 -26.32 -5.77
N LEU A 50 13.30 -26.82 -5.04
CA LEU A 50 12.37 -26.00 -4.23
C LEU A 50 12.81 -25.83 -2.77
N ASP A 51 14.05 -26.22 -2.43
CA ASP A 51 14.56 -26.07 -1.08
C ASP A 51 15.58 -24.93 -1.02
N VAL A 52 15.19 -23.87 -0.31
CA VAL A 52 15.98 -22.68 0.03
C VAL A 52 16.14 -21.65 -1.10
N VAL A 53 15.08 -20.89 -1.33
CA VAL A 53 15.21 -19.44 -1.44
C VAL A 53 14.11 -18.82 -0.59
N THR A 54 14.40 -18.57 0.70
CA THR A 54 13.75 -17.45 1.37
C THR A 54 14.13 -16.21 0.56
N PRO A 55 13.19 -15.49 -0.09
CA PRO A 55 13.55 -14.23 -0.71
C PRO A 55 14.06 -13.32 0.41
N GLU A 56 15.36 -13.00 0.37
CA GLU A 56 15.91 -11.89 1.15
C GLU A 56 15.25 -10.63 0.63
N ASP A 57 14.30 -10.11 1.41
CA ASP A 57 13.60 -8.84 1.21
C ASP A 57 12.87 -8.71 -0.15
N ALA A 58 11.57 -8.96 -0.16
CA ALA A 58 10.71 -8.82 -1.34
C ALA A 58 10.40 -7.34 -1.70
N CYS A 59 11.05 -6.38 -1.03
CA CYS A 59 10.98 -4.97 -1.40
C CYS A 59 11.95 -4.73 -2.57
N GLY A 60 11.46 -4.22 -3.70
CA GLY A 60 12.32 -3.82 -4.82
C GLY A 60 13.39 -2.81 -4.40
N GLU A 61 14.34 -2.54 -5.28
CA GLU A 61 15.45 -1.60 -4.99
C GLU A 61 14.93 -0.24 -4.50
N LEU A 62 15.44 0.18 -3.34
CA LEU A 62 15.05 1.41 -2.67
C LEU A 62 16.07 2.50 -3.01
N GLU A 63 15.61 3.62 -3.56
CA GLU A 63 16.44 4.81 -3.79
C GLU A 63 16.22 5.80 -2.63
N VAL A 64 17.30 6.14 -1.93
CA VAL A 64 17.29 7.16 -0.87
C VAL A 64 17.95 8.43 -1.39
N THR A 65 17.23 9.56 -1.35
CA THR A 65 17.76 10.87 -1.74
C THR A 65 17.80 11.80 -0.53
N VAL A 66 18.99 12.34 -0.24
CA VAL A 66 19.18 13.37 0.79
C VAL A 66 19.42 14.70 0.09
N MET A 67 18.50 15.64 0.29
CA MET A 67 18.61 17.00 -0.19
C MET A 67 19.39 17.82 0.84
N HIS A 68 20.54 18.36 0.43
CA HIS A 68 21.26 19.34 1.24
C HIS A 68 20.77 20.72 0.83
N ASP A 69 19.83 21.25 1.61
CA ASP A 69 19.47 22.64 1.51
C ASP A 69 20.30 23.40 2.54
N ASP A 70 21.11 24.36 2.09
CA ASP A 70 21.85 25.29 2.95
C ASP A 70 20.87 26.31 3.57
N TYR A 71 19.82 25.83 4.25
CA TYR A 71 18.87 26.67 4.97
C TYR A 71 19.36 26.82 6.41
N GLU A 72 19.83 28.01 6.75
CA GLU A 72 20.06 28.42 8.14
C GLU A 72 18.68 28.51 8.80
N SER A 73 18.21 27.39 9.36
CA SER A 73 16.97 27.34 10.14
C SER A 73 17.31 27.69 11.57
N ASP A 74 16.69 28.74 12.09
CA ASP A 74 16.54 28.92 13.53
C ASP A 74 15.71 27.73 14.05
N SER A 75 16.41 26.68 14.47
CA SER A 75 15.84 25.49 15.06
C SER A 75 15.37 25.84 16.48
N GLU A 76 14.10 26.23 16.63
CA GLU A 76 13.42 25.94 17.89
C GLU A 76 13.42 24.42 18.03
N SER A 77 14.17 23.91 19.02
CA SER A 77 14.23 22.51 19.36
C SER A 77 12.82 21.98 19.55
N ILE A 78 12.40 21.06 18.68
CA ILE A 78 11.23 20.23 18.95
C ILE A 78 11.61 19.43 20.19
N ASP A 79 11.07 19.81 21.35
CA ASP A 79 11.21 19.05 22.57
C ASP A 79 10.80 17.60 22.26
N THR A 80 11.76 16.69 22.26
CA THR A 80 11.55 15.25 22.14
C THR A 80 10.87 14.78 23.42
N PHE A 81 9.56 15.01 23.52
CA PHE A 81 8.74 14.38 24.55
C PHE A 81 8.78 12.86 24.35
N PRO A 82 8.91 12.07 25.42
CA PRO A 82 8.83 10.62 25.32
C PRO A 82 7.49 10.23 24.67
N PRO A 83 7.44 9.16 23.84
CA PRO A 83 6.20 8.74 23.20
C PRO A 83 5.17 8.43 24.28
N LEU A 84 4.12 9.26 24.35
CA LEU A 84 3.01 9.08 25.27
C LEU A 84 2.31 7.77 24.94
N ALA A 85 1.97 7.00 25.98
CA ALA A 85 1.26 5.76 25.77
C ALA A 85 -0.11 6.05 25.13
N LEU A 86 -0.59 5.18 24.23
CA LEU A 86 -1.87 5.38 23.53
C LEU A 86 -3.05 5.62 24.49
N HIS A 87 -3.01 5.00 25.68
CA HIS A 87 -4.01 5.19 26.72
C HIS A 87 -3.98 6.57 27.38
N GLU A 88 -2.84 7.26 27.33
CA GLU A 88 -2.67 8.64 27.83
C GLU A 88 -3.01 9.65 26.74
N ALA A 89 -2.64 9.37 25.49
CA ALA A 89 -2.82 10.29 24.37
C ALA A 89 -4.23 10.23 23.74
N ALA A 90 -4.86 9.05 23.71
CA ALA A 90 -6.11 8.83 23.00
C ALA A 90 -6.91 7.66 23.60
N SER A 91 -7.25 7.75 24.88
CA SER A 91 -7.97 6.69 25.62
C SER A 91 -9.30 6.31 24.96
N GLU A 92 -9.92 7.22 24.23
CA GLU A 92 -11.16 6.97 23.51
C GLU A 92 -10.99 5.95 22.37
N LEU A 93 -9.79 5.78 21.81
CA LEU A 93 -9.50 4.77 20.79
C LEU A 93 -9.51 3.34 21.36
N ILE A 94 -9.14 3.18 22.63
CA ILE A 94 -9.10 1.87 23.31
C ILE A 94 -10.50 1.29 23.47
N SER A 95 -11.50 2.16 23.65
CA SER A 95 -12.91 1.75 23.80
C SER A 95 -13.59 1.37 22.49
N LEU A 96 -12.96 1.62 21.33
CA LEU A 96 -13.56 1.34 20.03
C LEU A 96 -13.34 -0.13 19.62
N SER A 97 -14.33 -0.69 18.93
CA SER A 97 -14.12 -1.96 18.22
C SER A 97 -13.14 -1.77 17.05
N SER A 98 -12.54 -2.85 16.56
CA SER A 98 -11.64 -2.79 15.38
C SER A 98 -12.30 -2.11 14.18
N THR A 99 -13.59 -2.40 13.94
CA THR A 99 -14.38 -1.75 12.88
C THR A 99 -14.67 -0.28 13.20
N GLY A 100 -14.91 0.06 14.47
CA GLY A 100 -15.09 1.45 14.90
C GLY A 100 -13.81 2.28 14.71
N LEU A 101 -12.65 1.70 14.99
CA LEU A 101 -11.35 2.31 14.73
C LEU A 101 -11.11 2.50 13.22
N PHE A 102 -11.43 1.48 12.42
CA PHE A 102 -11.37 1.57 10.95
C PHE A 102 -12.21 2.74 10.43
N HIS A 103 -13.44 2.91 10.91
CA HIS A 103 -14.28 4.03 10.48
C HIS A 103 -13.85 5.40 11.04
N LYS A 104 -13.07 5.44 12.12
CA LYS A 104 -12.46 6.68 12.60
C LYS A 104 -11.29 7.11 11.70
N ILE A 105 -10.51 6.15 11.19
CA ILE A 105 -9.41 6.39 10.24
C ILE A 105 -9.94 6.68 8.84
N LEU A 106 -10.90 5.87 8.38
CA LEU A 106 -11.52 5.97 7.07
C LEU A 106 -13.06 6.06 7.21
N PRO A 107 -13.59 7.28 7.39
CA PRO A 107 -15.03 7.50 7.56
C PRO A 107 -15.84 7.01 6.36
N VAL A 108 -17.05 6.52 6.62
CA VAL A 108 -17.96 6.00 5.56
C VAL A 108 -18.20 7.04 4.46
N GLY A 109 -18.37 8.32 4.81
CA GLY A 109 -18.53 9.39 3.82
C GLY A 109 -17.32 9.59 2.88
N LYS A 110 -16.12 9.20 3.30
CA LYS A 110 -14.95 9.16 2.39
C LYS A 110 -15.00 7.97 1.44
N ILE A 111 -15.48 6.82 1.93
CA ILE A 111 -15.67 5.62 1.11
C ILE A 111 -16.76 5.86 0.05
N GLU A 112 -17.83 6.56 0.41
CA GLU A 112 -18.86 7.06 -0.53
C GLU A 112 -18.25 7.94 -1.63
N ASP A 113 -17.44 8.93 -1.26
CA ASP A 113 -16.75 9.78 -2.22
C ASP A 113 -15.82 8.98 -3.16
N PHE A 114 -15.14 7.96 -2.64
CA PHE A 114 -14.31 7.06 -3.46
C PHE A 114 -15.16 6.19 -4.39
N ALA A 115 -16.31 5.71 -3.94
CA ALA A 115 -17.24 4.93 -4.76
C ALA A 115 -17.75 5.77 -5.93
N ASP A 116 -18.21 6.99 -5.66
CA ASP A 116 -18.71 7.91 -6.67
C ASP A 116 -17.66 8.27 -7.73
N LYS A 117 -16.42 8.50 -7.30
CA LYS A 117 -15.30 8.82 -8.22
C LYS A 117 -14.92 7.61 -9.06
N SER A 118 -14.82 6.44 -8.44
CA SER A 118 -14.49 5.19 -9.12
C SER A 118 -15.57 4.80 -10.13
N GLN A 119 -16.85 4.98 -9.77
CA GLN A 119 -17.98 4.75 -10.66
C GLN A 119 -17.93 5.68 -11.88
N ARG A 120 -17.72 6.98 -11.66
CA ARG A 120 -17.58 7.95 -12.75
C ARG A 120 -16.41 7.60 -13.68
N TYR A 121 -15.28 7.20 -13.11
CA TYR A 121 -14.12 6.79 -13.89
C TYR A 121 -14.37 5.52 -14.72
N ALA A 122 -15.03 4.51 -14.15
CA ALA A 122 -15.42 3.29 -14.87
C ALA A 122 -16.36 3.60 -16.06
N LEU A 123 -17.35 4.47 -15.86
CA LEU A 123 -18.27 4.91 -16.91
C LEU A 123 -17.54 5.67 -18.02
N GLN A 124 -16.59 6.54 -17.68
CA GLN A 124 -15.76 7.25 -18.67
C GLN A 124 -14.91 6.30 -19.52
N LYS A 125 -14.51 5.15 -18.96
CA LYS A 125 -13.79 4.09 -19.69
C LYS A 125 -14.72 3.12 -20.42
N GLY A 126 -16.03 3.36 -20.40
CA GLY A 126 -17.01 2.54 -21.11
C GLY A 126 -17.25 1.17 -20.47
N VAL A 127 -16.93 1.00 -19.19
CA VAL A 127 -17.10 -0.27 -18.50
C VAL A 127 -18.40 -0.26 -17.69
N ASN A 128 -19.21 -1.29 -17.89
CA ASN A 128 -20.44 -1.51 -17.15
C ASN A 128 -20.14 -2.27 -15.84
N PHE A 129 -19.44 -1.59 -14.95
CA PHE A 129 -19.05 -2.11 -13.63
C PHE A 129 -19.58 -1.15 -12.56
N GLU A 130 -20.29 -1.70 -11.58
CA GLU A 130 -20.86 -0.94 -10.47
C GLU A 130 -19.95 -0.95 -9.24
N VAL A 131 -19.51 0.24 -8.84
CA VAL A 131 -18.73 0.51 -7.63
C VAL A 131 -19.63 1.22 -6.62
N HIS A 132 -20.12 0.46 -5.65
CA HIS A 132 -20.86 0.97 -4.49
C HIS A 132 -20.03 0.89 -3.22
N VAL A 133 -20.50 1.51 -2.13
CA VAL A 133 -19.82 1.54 -0.83
C VAL A 133 -19.54 0.13 -0.32
N GLU A 134 -20.49 -0.80 -0.46
CA GLU A 134 -20.33 -2.19 -0.01
C GLU A 134 -19.22 -2.90 -0.78
N VAL A 135 -19.10 -2.62 -2.08
CA VAL A 135 -18.03 -3.17 -2.92
C VAL A 135 -16.68 -2.67 -2.44
N LEU A 136 -16.55 -1.39 -2.10
CA LEU A 136 -15.31 -0.84 -1.57
C LEU A 136 -15.01 -1.34 -0.15
N LEU A 137 -16.01 -1.50 0.71
CA LEU A 137 -15.82 -2.09 2.05
C LEU A 137 -15.33 -3.54 1.97
N GLN A 138 -15.91 -4.34 1.07
CA GLN A 138 -15.42 -5.69 0.78
C GLN A 138 -13.99 -5.66 0.25
N PHE A 139 -13.68 -4.74 -0.66
CA PHE A 139 -12.33 -4.56 -1.19
C PHE A 139 -11.31 -4.20 -0.11
N PHE A 140 -11.61 -3.23 0.76
CA PHE A 140 -10.74 -2.87 1.88
C PHE A 140 -10.61 -4.03 2.89
N GLY A 141 -11.68 -4.77 3.16
CA GLY A 141 -11.62 -5.98 3.96
C GLY A 141 -10.66 -7.02 3.38
N LEU A 142 -10.67 -7.21 2.06
CA LEU A 142 -9.75 -8.11 1.37
C LEU A 142 -8.29 -7.59 1.39
N ILE A 143 -8.08 -6.28 1.26
CA ILE A 143 -6.73 -5.68 1.42
C ILE A 143 -6.20 -5.93 2.83
N LEU A 144 -7.00 -5.64 3.86
CA LEU A 144 -6.61 -5.87 5.24
C LEU A 144 -6.30 -7.35 5.48
N MET A 145 -7.15 -8.25 5.00
CA MET A 145 -6.91 -9.70 5.05
C MET A 145 -5.62 -10.10 4.33
N SER A 146 -5.31 -9.53 3.17
CA SER A 146 -4.07 -9.84 2.45
C SER A 146 -2.81 -9.47 3.21
N GLY A 147 -2.87 -8.51 4.15
CA GLY A 147 -1.76 -8.20 5.05
C GLY A 147 -1.49 -9.27 6.11
N TYR A 148 -2.46 -10.13 6.41
CA TYR A 148 -2.30 -11.23 7.38
C TYR A 148 -1.91 -12.57 6.72
N TYR A 149 -2.19 -12.73 5.43
CA TYR A 149 -1.91 -13.97 4.70
C TYR A 149 -0.74 -13.75 3.74
N LEU A 150 0.38 -14.41 4.01
CA LEU A 150 1.53 -14.48 3.10
C LEU A 150 1.19 -15.43 1.95
N VAL A 151 0.57 -14.89 0.91
CA VAL A 151 0.27 -15.64 -0.31
C VAL A 151 1.20 -15.15 -1.41
N LEU A 152 2.03 -16.06 -1.94
CA LEU A 152 3.01 -15.75 -3.00
C LEU A 152 2.35 -15.21 -4.28
N ASN A 153 1.07 -15.54 -4.53
CA ASN A 153 0.32 -15.10 -5.69
C ASN A 153 -1.12 -14.72 -5.32
N GLU A 154 -1.55 -13.50 -5.66
CA GLU A 154 -2.92 -13.02 -5.40
C GLU A 154 -4.00 -13.99 -5.93
N ASN A 155 -3.71 -14.70 -7.02
CA ASN A 155 -4.68 -15.63 -7.61
C ASN A 155 -4.99 -16.82 -6.71
N HIS A 156 -4.08 -17.19 -5.80
CA HIS A 156 -4.29 -18.29 -4.88
C HIS A 156 -5.38 -17.98 -3.84
N PHE A 157 -5.68 -16.72 -3.55
CA PHE A 157 -6.83 -16.36 -2.71
C PHE A 157 -8.17 -16.87 -3.29
N TRP A 158 -8.24 -17.13 -4.60
CA TRP A 158 -9.40 -17.72 -5.28
C TRP A 158 -9.17 -19.18 -5.70
N SER A 159 -8.10 -19.82 -5.22
CA SER A 159 -7.83 -21.23 -5.52
C SER A 159 -8.90 -22.14 -4.91
N ALA A 160 -9.23 -23.21 -5.63
CA ALA A 160 -10.07 -24.29 -5.11
C ALA A 160 -9.24 -25.43 -4.50
N ALA A 161 -7.90 -25.33 -4.50
CA ALA A 161 -7.02 -26.32 -3.90
C ALA A 161 -7.03 -26.21 -2.37
N ASP A 162 -7.11 -27.35 -1.68
CA ASP A 162 -7.35 -27.42 -0.23
C ASP A 162 -6.21 -26.82 0.62
N ASP A 163 -4.99 -26.76 0.08
CA ASP A 163 -3.76 -26.28 0.73
C ASP A 163 -3.59 -24.76 0.69
N VAL A 164 -4.25 -24.07 -0.25
CA VAL A 164 -4.10 -22.61 -0.45
C VAL A 164 -5.45 -21.86 -0.44
N CYS A 165 -6.57 -22.57 -0.32
CA CYS A 165 -7.90 -21.97 -0.37
C CYS A 165 -8.19 -21.09 0.86
N VAL A 166 -8.37 -19.80 0.64
CA VAL A 166 -8.92 -18.86 1.63
C VAL A 166 -10.41 -18.71 1.37
N SER A 167 -11.22 -19.62 1.90
CA SER A 167 -12.64 -19.79 1.53
C SER A 167 -13.53 -18.55 1.66
N ILE A 168 -13.13 -17.57 2.46
CA ILE A 168 -13.87 -16.31 2.63
C ILE A 168 -13.74 -15.38 1.41
N VAL A 169 -12.59 -15.38 0.74
CA VAL A 169 -12.29 -14.47 -0.37
C VAL A 169 -13.23 -14.67 -1.58
N PRO A 170 -13.37 -15.89 -2.15
CA PRO A 170 -14.27 -16.09 -3.28
C PRO A 170 -15.75 -15.88 -2.93
N ARG A 171 -16.13 -15.99 -1.65
CA ARG A 171 -17.48 -15.68 -1.17
C ARG A 171 -17.74 -14.17 -1.07
N MET A 172 -16.73 -13.39 -0.68
CA MET A 172 -16.85 -11.94 -0.57
C MET A 172 -16.88 -11.25 -1.94
N MET A 173 -15.95 -11.61 -2.82
CA MET A 173 -15.81 -10.95 -4.11
C MET A 173 -15.18 -11.90 -5.13
N SER A 174 -15.65 -11.88 -6.39
CA SER A 174 -15.02 -12.68 -7.44
C SER A 174 -13.69 -12.10 -7.89
N ARG A 175 -12.80 -12.96 -8.43
CA ARG A 175 -11.49 -12.56 -8.95
C ARG A 175 -11.58 -11.47 -10.03
N ASN A 176 -12.59 -11.53 -10.89
CA ASN A 176 -12.80 -10.50 -11.92
C ASN A 176 -13.30 -9.19 -11.31
N LYS A 177 -14.15 -9.28 -10.28
CA LYS A 177 -14.68 -8.10 -9.59
C LYS A 177 -13.58 -7.33 -8.89
N ILE A 178 -12.69 -8.00 -8.14
CA ILE A 178 -11.57 -7.30 -7.48
C ILE A 178 -10.59 -6.69 -8.49
N LYS A 179 -10.31 -7.37 -9.61
CA LYS A 179 -9.46 -6.82 -10.69
C LYS A 179 -10.06 -5.55 -11.30
N ASN A 180 -11.38 -5.53 -11.50
CA ASN A 180 -12.08 -4.33 -11.95
C ASN A 180 -12.05 -3.22 -10.90
N VAL A 181 -12.29 -3.53 -9.62
CA VAL A 181 -12.16 -2.54 -8.54
C VAL A 181 -10.76 -1.92 -8.56
N LYS A 182 -9.69 -2.73 -8.53
CA LYS A 182 -8.31 -2.24 -8.57
C LYS A 182 -8.03 -1.34 -9.78
N ARG A 183 -8.51 -1.73 -10.96
CA ARG A 183 -8.28 -1.00 -12.21
C ARG A 183 -9.00 0.35 -12.28
N TYR A 184 -10.21 0.43 -11.72
CA TYR A 184 -11.07 1.62 -11.83
C TYR A 184 -11.19 2.40 -10.52
N PHE A 185 -10.50 1.98 -9.46
CA PHE A 185 -10.43 2.71 -8.21
C PHE A 185 -9.83 4.09 -8.44
N HIS A 186 -10.57 5.13 -8.03
CA HIS A 186 -10.21 6.49 -8.33
C HIS A 186 -10.44 7.43 -7.14
N LEU A 187 -9.41 8.21 -6.81
CA LEU A 187 -9.40 9.13 -5.66
C LEU A 187 -9.51 10.60 -6.07
N VAL A 188 -9.09 10.94 -7.28
CA VAL A 188 -8.97 12.32 -7.75
C VAL A 188 -10.29 12.80 -8.35
N ASP A 189 -10.66 14.06 -8.10
CA ASP A 189 -11.79 14.70 -8.77
C ASP A 189 -11.27 15.61 -9.89
N TYR A 190 -11.19 15.08 -11.11
CA TYR A 190 -10.73 15.88 -12.26
C TYR A 190 -11.69 17.01 -12.64
N SER A 191 -12.91 17.07 -12.10
CA SER A 191 -13.80 18.23 -12.34
C SER A 191 -13.28 19.52 -11.70
N LYS A 192 -12.39 19.40 -10.70
CA LYS A 192 -11.78 20.52 -9.97
C LYS A 192 -10.38 20.86 -10.43
N LEU A 193 -9.80 20.06 -11.33
CA LEU A 193 -8.48 20.34 -11.88
C LEU A 193 -8.60 21.49 -12.88
N LYS A 194 -8.40 22.73 -12.40
CA LYS A 194 -8.23 23.88 -13.29
C LYS A 194 -7.05 23.58 -14.20
N LYS A 195 -7.29 23.50 -15.51
CA LYS A 195 -6.20 23.52 -16.49
C LYS A 195 -5.43 24.83 -16.28
N LEU A 196 -4.22 24.72 -15.76
CA LEU A 196 -3.22 25.78 -15.91
C LEU A 196 -2.89 25.79 -17.41
N ILE A 197 -3.46 26.75 -18.13
CA ILE A 197 -3.12 27.11 -19.50
C ILE A 197 -1.92 28.05 -19.43
#